data_AF-A0A5C0DRZ0-F1
#
_entry.id   AF-A0A5C0DRZ0-F1
#
_cell.length_a   1.000
_cell.length_b   1.000
_cell.length_c   1.000
_cell.angle_alpha   90.00
_cell.angle_beta   90.00
_cell.angle_gamma   90.00
#
_symmetry.space_group_name_H-M   'P 1'
#
loop_
_entity.id
_entity.type
_entity.pdbx_description
1 polymer ?
#
loop_
_entity_poly.entity_id
_entity_poly.type
_entity_poly.pdbx_seq_one_letter_code
_entity_poly.pdbx_strand_id
1 'polypeptide(L)'
;MRYQPYGKKRNFSVIPAVRFVSVTFFFGTLMFCGFSTGSFMISYLISSLNIIQTTSIPGTKDKEKCESKNEVWRDNKCWDYEHNPSF
;
A
#
# COMPACT_ATOMS: atom_id res chain seq x y z
N MET A 1 -15.69 -54.00 -38.42
CA MET A 1 -15.21 -52.68 -38.92
C MET A 1 -14.61 -51.91 -37.75
N ARG A 2 -13.33 -51.55 -37.79
CA ARG A 2 -12.68 -50.74 -36.73
C ARG A 2 -12.80 -49.27 -37.10
N TYR A 3 -13.50 -48.50 -36.27
CA TYR A 3 -13.63 -47.05 -36.42
C TYR A 3 -12.35 -46.41 -35.86
N GLN A 4 -11.53 -45.79 -36.71
CA GLN A 4 -10.42 -44.93 -36.25
C GLN A 4 -10.92 -43.49 -36.18
N PRO A 5 -10.91 -42.85 -35.00
CA PRO A 5 -11.24 -41.43 -34.91
C PRO A 5 -10.14 -40.63 -35.61
N TYR A 6 -10.54 -39.81 -36.58
CA TYR A 6 -9.64 -38.91 -37.31
C TYR A 6 -9.23 -37.75 -36.40
N GLY A 7 -8.32 -38.03 -35.46
CA GLY A 7 -7.71 -37.04 -34.59
C GLY A 7 -6.74 -36.18 -35.39
N LYS A 8 -7.13 -34.96 -35.74
CA LYS A 8 -6.26 -33.95 -36.34
C LYS A 8 -5.12 -33.63 -35.36
N LYS A 9 -3.94 -34.25 -35.54
CA LYS A 9 -2.73 -33.95 -34.77
C LYS A 9 -2.31 -32.51 -35.07
N ARG A 10 -2.60 -31.57 -34.16
CA ARG A 10 -2.01 -30.23 -34.17
C ARG A 10 -0.59 -30.35 -33.63
N ASN A 11 0.40 -30.11 -34.50
CA ASN A 11 1.77 -29.95 -34.06
C ASN A 11 1.91 -28.54 -33.47
N PHE A 12 1.83 -28.42 -32.15
CA PHE A 12 2.14 -27.17 -31.47
C PHE A 12 3.66 -26.96 -31.49
N SER A 13 4.09 -25.83 -32.04
CA SER A 13 5.50 -25.43 -31.95
C SER A 13 5.76 -24.95 -30.53
N VAL A 14 6.64 -25.68 -29.82
CA VAL A 14 6.96 -25.41 -28.40
C VAL A 14 7.78 -24.14 -28.26
N ILE A 15 8.58 -23.80 -29.27
CA ILE A 15 9.49 -22.64 -29.27
C ILE A 15 8.74 -21.29 -29.12
N PRO A 16 7.72 -20.95 -29.93
CA PRO A 16 6.98 -19.70 -29.76
C PRO A 16 6.16 -19.69 -28.46
N ALA A 17 5.65 -20.84 -28.01
CA ALA A 17 4.92 -20.94 -26.76
C ALA A 17 5.82 -20.62 -25.55
N VAL A 18 7.02 -21.19 -25.51
CA VAL A 18 8.02 -20.92 -24.44
C VAL A 18 8.44 -19.46 -24.45
N ARG A 19 8.66 -18.86 -25.63
CA ARG A 19 9.00 -17.43 -25.73
C ARG A 19 7.88 -16.55 -25.19
N PHE A 20 6.63 -16.84 -25.55
CA PHE A 20 5.49 -16.06 -25.09
C PHE A 20 5.34 -16.15 -23.55
N VAL A 21 5.42 -17.36 -22.99
CA VAL A 21 5.37 -17.58 -21.54
C VAL A 21 6.51 -16.88 -20.81
N SER A 22 7.73 -16.94 -21.34
CA SER A 22 8.88 -16.27 -20.74
C SER A 22 8.72 -14.75 -20.71
N VAL A 23 8.18 -14.18 -21.80
CA VAL A 23 7.96 -12.73 -21.90
C VAL A 23 6.87 -12.29 -20.94
N THR A 24 5.72 -12.97 -20.91
CA THR A 24 4.62 -12.62 -20.00
C THR A 24 5.01 -12.76 -18.54
N PHE A 25 5.78 -13.80 -18.19
CA PHE A 25 6.30 -13.98 -16.84
C PHE A 25 7.26 -12.85 -16.44
N PHE A 26 8.17 -12.45 -17.33
CA PHE A 26 9.11 -11.36 -17.06
C PHE A 26 8.40 -10.01 -16.84
N PHE A 27 7.46 -9.64 -17.73
CA PHE A 27 6.72 -8.39 -17.56
C PHE A 27 5.77 -8.42 -16.35
N GLY A 28 5.15 -9.57 -16.08
CA GLY A 28 4.29 -9.75 -14.92
C GLY A 28 5.05 -9.58 -13.61
N THR A 29 6.24 -10.18 -13.50
CA THR A 29 7.11 -10.03 -12.32
C THR A 29 7.62 -8.60 -12.16
N LEU A 30 8.02 -7.92 -13.25
CA LEU A 30 8.41 -6.52 -13.20
C LEU A 30 7.28 -5.61 -12.70
N MET A 31 6.06 -5.76 -13.22
CA MET A 31 4.91 -4.98 -12.75
C MET A 31 4.59 -5.26 -11.28
N PHE A 32 4.59 -6.53 -10.87
CA PHE A 32 4.30 -6.90 -9.49
C PHE A 32 5.34 -6.32 -8.53
N CYS A 33 6.63 -6.48 -8.82
CA CYS A 33 7.71 -5.93 -7.99
C CYS A 33 7.69 -4.39 -7.97
N GLY A 34 7.46 -3.76 -9.12
CA GLY A 34 7.36 -2.30 -9.22
C GLY A 34 6.18 -1.76 -8.40
N PHE A 35 5.01 -2.37 -8.54
CA PHE A 35 3.82 -2.01 -7.76
C PHE A 35 4.05 -2.21 -6.26
N SER A 36 4.58 -3.36 -5.85
CA SER A 36 4.87 -3.66 -4.44
C SER A 36 5.81 -2.63 -3.81
N THR A 37 6.88 -2.28 -4.51
CA THR A 37 7.87 -1.30 -4.03
C THR A 37 7.27 0.09 -3.98
N GLY A 38 6.51 0.49 -5.01
CA GLY A 38 5.82 1.77 -5.06
C GLY A 38 4.78 1.91 -3.95
N SER A 39 3.95 0.89 -3.75
CA SER A 39 2.95 0.86 -2.67
C SER A 39 3.62 0.95 -1.30
N PHE A 40 4.72 0.22 -1.07
CA PHE A 40 5.45 0.30 0.20
C PHE A 40 6.01 1.70 0.46
N MET A 41 6.60 2.34 -0.56
CA MET A 41 7.09 3.72 -0.46
C MET A 41 5.95 4.72 -0.20
N ILE A 42 4.82 4.57 -0.88
CA ILE A 42 3.64 5.42 -0.66
C ILE A 42 3.09 5.22 0.76
N SER A 43 2.97 3.98 1.23
CA SER A 43 2.56 3.68 2.61
C SER A 43 3.52 4.26 3.63
N TYR A 44 4.83 4.21 3.37
CA TYR A 44 5.83 4.83 4.23
C TYR A 44 5.69 6.37 4.26
N LEU A 45 5.48 7.01 3.10
CA LEU A 45 5.25 8.45 3.02
C LEU A 45 3.95 8.86 3.71
N ILE A 46 2.85 8.12 3.51
CA ILE A 46 1.58 8.35 4.18
C ILE A 46 1.74 8.16 5.69
N SER A 47 2.45 7.12 6.14
CA SER A 47 2.74 6.92 7.57
C SER A 47 3.57 8.07 8.13
N SER A 48 4.62 8.50 7.42
CA SER A 48 5.41 9.66 7.81
C SER A 48 4.57 10.94 7.88
N LEU A 49 3.65 11.16 6.95
CA LEU A 49 2.75 12.33 6.95
C LEU A 49 1.71 12.24 8.07
N ASN A 50 1.14 11.07 8.34
CA ASN A 50 0.22 10.87 9.47
C ASN A 50 0.92 11.06 10.82
N ILE A 51 2.20 10.68 10.95
CA ILE A 51 3.03 10.98 12.13
C ILE A 51 3.23 12.50 12.28
N ILE A 52 3.34 13.25 11.18
CA ILE A 52 3.47 14.71 11.19
C ILE A 52 2.12 15.39 11.50
N GLN A 53 0.98 14.78 11.14
CA GLN A 53 -0.37 15.30 11.41
C GLN A 53 -0.96 14.90 12.77
N THR A 54 -0.21 14.23 13.64
CA THR A 54 -0.61 13.98 15.05
C THR A 54 0.37 14.65 16.02
N THR A 55 0.93 15.80 15.65
CA THR A 55 1.70 16.59 16.61
C THR A 55 0.76 17.47 17.42
N SER A 56 0.50 17.07 18.66
CA SER A 56 0.01 17.93 19.74
C SER A 56 0.59 19.34 19.62
N ILE A 57 -0.23 20.38 19.81
CA ILE A 57 0.14 21.79 19.63
C ILE A 57 1.50 22.08 20.31
N PRO A 58 2.55 22.45 19.56
CA PRO A 58 3.85 22.71 20.15
C PRO A 58 3.81 24.03 20.92
N GLY A 59 3.91 23.98 22.24
CA GLY A 59 4.21 25.17 23.05
C GLY A 59 3.32 25.42 24.28
N THR A 60 2.30 24.62 24.55
CA THR A 60 1.49 24.74 25.76
C THR A 60 1.91 23.68 26.79
N LYS A 61 2.82 24.04 27.69
CA LYS A 61 3.12 23.25 28.92
C LYS A 61 2.15 23.56 30.07
N ASP A 62 1.33 24.58 29.90
CA ASP A 62 0.39 25.07 30.91
C ASP A 62 -0.99 24.43 30.72
N LYS A 63 -1.35 23.52 31.63
CA LYS A 63 -2.64 22.82 31.65
C LYS A 63 -3.83 23.79 31.58
N GLU A 64 -3.78 24.87 32.35
CA GLU A 64 -4.87 25.85 32.45
C GLU A 64 -5.14 26.57 31.12
N LYS A 65 -4.09 26.81 30.32
CA LYS A 65 -4.20 27.48 29.03
C LYS A 65 -4.78 26.57 27.95
N CYS A 66 -4.58 25.25 28.07
CA CYS A 66 -5.19 24.25 27.20
C CYS A 66 -6.70 24.12 27.48
N GLU A 67 -7.07 23.94 28.74
CA GLU A 67 -8.48 23.79 29.15
C GLU A 67 -9.28 25.08 28.88
N SER A 68 -8.65 26.26 28.96
CA SER A 68 -9.30 27.55 28.61
C SER A 68 -9.70 27.68 27.14
N LYS A 69 -9.11 26.87 26.25
CA LYS A 69 -9.38 26.89 24.80
C LYS A 69 -10.35 25.80 24.35
N ASN A 70 -10.98 25.07 25.29
CA ASN A 70 -11.75 23.84 25.03
C ASN A 70 -10.91 22.72 24.38
N GLU A 71 -9.59 22.71 24.61
CA GLU A 71 -8.69 21.64 24.16
C GLU A 71 -8.54 20.58 25.28
N VAL A 72 -8.22 19.33 24.91
CA VAL A 72 -8.11 18.21 25.85
C VAL A 72 -6.68 18.02 26.32
N TRP A 73 -6.46 18.11 27.64
CA TRP A 73 -5.15 17.82 28.24
C TRP A 73 -4.98 16.31 28.52
N ARG A 74 -4.00 15.67 27.88
CA ARG A 74 -3.65 14.26 28.11
C ARG A 74 -2.16 14.02 27.90
N ASP A 75 -1.54 13.22 28.76
CA ASP A 75 -0.11 12.84 28.68
C ASP A 75 0.87 14.02 28.66
N ASN A 76 0.62 15.04 29.51
CA ASN A 76 1.39 16.29 29.55
C ASN A 76 1.43 17.05 28.21
N LYS A 77 0.43 16.81 27.35
CA LYS A 77 0.27 17.45 26.06
C LYS A 77 -1.16 17.94 25.91
N CYS A 78 -1.31 18.99 25.11
CA CYS A 78 -2.60 19.53 24.74
C CYS A 78 -3.02 18.98 23.36
N TRP A 79 -4.24 18.48 23.27
CA TRP A 79 -4.83 17.88 22.08
C TRP A 79 -6.04 18.70 21.64
N ASP A 80 -6.04 19.14 20.40
CA ASP A 80 -7.23 19.70 19.78
C ASP A 80 -8.09 18.59 19.16
N TYR A 81 -9.32 18.94 18.78
CA TYR A 81 -10.26 17.99 18.18
C TYR A 81 -9.76 17.42 16.84
N GLU A 82 -8.88 18.16 16.14
CA GLU A 82 -8.41 17.80 14.80
C GLU A 82 -7.18 16.88 14.81
N HIS A 83 -6.36 16.91 15.86
CA HIS A 83 -5.12 16.11 15.96
C HIS A 83 -5.16 15.08 17.11
N ASN A 84 -6.34 14.84 17.71
CA ASN A 84 -6.48 13.83 18.75
C ASN A 84 -6.49 12.41 18.13
N PRO A 85 -5.53 11.52 18.47
CA PRO A 85 -5.45 10.17 17.90
C PRO A 85 -6.59 9.23 18.33
N SER A 86 -7.52 9.70 19.17
CA SER A 86 -8.69 8.95 19.60
C SER A 86 -10.01 9.35 18.91
N PHE A 87 -9.99 10.24 17.91
CA PHE A 87 -11.13 10.55 17.06
C PHE A 87 -10.90 10.11 15.61
#